data_AF-A0A7J4MJX0-F1
#
_entry.id   AF-A0A7J4MJX0-F1
#
_cell.length_a   1.000
_cell.length_b   1.000
_cell.length_c   1.000
_cell.angle_alpha   90.00
_cell.angle_beta   90.00
_cell.angle_gamma   90.00
#
_symmetry.space_group_name_H-M   'P 1'
#
loop_
_entity.id
_entity.type
_entity.pdbx_description
1 polymer ?
#
loop_
_entity_poly.entity_id
_entity_poly.type
_entity_poly.pdbx_seq_one_letter_code
_entity_poly.pdbx_strand_id
1 'polypeptide(L)' 'MSTKEEVMTALDEVEDPELSLSIVELGLVYDVRFEDKDGVQHAEVDMTLTSPGCPAAAEIMAAA' A
#
# COMPACT_ATOMS: atom_id res chain seq x y z
N MET A 1 0.84 16.99 -6.38
CA MET A 1 -0.28 16.04 -6.32
C MET A 1 0.26 14.73 -6.82
N SER A 2 0.33 13.74 -5.96
CA SER A 2 0.82 12.42 -6.32
C SER A 2 -0.20 11.72 -7.21
N THR A 3 0.27 11.04 -8.26
CA THR A 3 -0.60 10.25 -9.14
C THR A 3 -0.72 8.81 -8.66
N LYS A 4 -1.74 8.10 -9.16
CA LYS A 4 -1.93 6.67 -8.88
C LYS A 4 -0.69 5.86 -9.26
N GLU A 5 -0.05 6.21 -10.37
CA GLU A 5 1.14 5.53 -10.87
C GLU A 5 2.34 5.70 -9.94
N GLU A 6 2.54 6.90 -9.38
CA GLU A 6 3.60 7.15 -8.40
C GLU A 6 3.39 6.33 -7.12
N VAL A 7 2.14 6.27 -6.62
CA VAL A 7 1.81 5.45 -5.44
C VAL A 7 1.97 3.96 -5.72
N MET A 8 1.51 3.47 -6.88
CA MET A 8 1.68 2.07 -7.27
C MET A 8 3.16 1.70 -7.41
N THR A 9 4.00 2.61 -7.92
CA THR A 9 5.45 2.38 -8.03
C THR A 9 6.09 2.29 -6.65
N ALA A 10 5.71 3.17 -5.71
CA ALA A 10 6.21 3.12 -4.34
C ALA A 10 5.76 1.85 -3.59
N LEU A 11 4.53 1.39 -3.84
CA LEU A 11 4.02 0.14 -3.28
C LEU A 11 4.70 -1.10 -3.88
N ASP A 12 5.22 -1.01 -5.10
CA ASP A 12 5.96 -2.10 -5.74
C ASP A 12 7.31 -2.37 -5.06
N GLU A 13 7.90 -1.35 -4.41
CA GLU A 13 9.11 -1.51 -3.59
C GLU A 13 8.83 -2.21 -2.24
N VAL A 14 7.55 -2.38 -1.88
CA VAL A 14 7.15 -3.07 -0.64
C VAL A 14 7.03 -4.56 -0.92
N GLU A 15 8.04 -5.31 -0.45
CA GLU A 15 8.10 -6.76 -0.59
C GLU A 15 7.38 -7.46 0.57
N ASP A 16 6.65 -8.53 0.26
CA ASP A 16 6.13 -9.45 1.26
C ASP A 16 7.31 -10.22 1.91
N PRO A 17 7.49 -10.13 3.24
CA PRO A 17 8.65 -10.72 3.92
C PRO A 17 8.64 -12.25 3.93
N GLU A 18 7.51 -12.90 3.63
CA GLU A 18 7.41 -14.37 3.57
C GLU A 18 7.68 -14.89 2.15
N LEU A 19 7.16 -14.19 1.12
CA LEU A 19 7.25 -14.61 -0.27
C LEU A 19 8.39 -13.95 -1.05
N SER A 20 9.03 -12.91 -0.51
CA SER A 20 10.08 -12.12 -1.19
C SER A 20 9.62 -11.61 -2.56
N LEU A 21 8.36 -11.18 -2.66
CA LEU A 21 7.72 -10.68 -3.87
C LEU A 21 6.95 -9.39 -3.54
N SER A 22 6.84 -8.50 -4.52
CA SER A 22 6.11 -7.24 -4.39
C SER A 22 4.62 -7.47 -4.08
N ILE A 23 4.06 -6.66 -3.17
CA ILE A 23 2.61 -6.69 -2.89
C ILE A 23 1.77 -6.29 -4.12
N VAL A 24 2.35 -5.54 -5.06
CA VAL A 24 1.71 -5.18 -6.34
C VAL A 24 1.75 -6.37 -7.30
N GLU A 25 2.89 -7.07 -7.41
CA GLU A 25 3.03 -8.26 -8.25
C GLU A 25 2.15 -9.42 -7.77
N LEU A 26 1.98 -9.56 -6.46
CA LEU A 26 1.08 -10.54 -5.85
C LEU A 26 -0.41 -10.21 -6.07
N GLY A 27 -0.72 -9.04 -6.62
CA GLY A 27 -2.10 -8.60 -6.85
C GLY A 27 -2.88 -8.34 -5.56
N LEU A 28 -2.17 -7.97 -4.48
CA LEU A 28 -2.76 -7.71 -3.17
C LEU A 28 -3.35 -6.30 -3.08
N VAL A 29 -2.88 -5.37 -3.92
CA VAL A 29 -3.40 -4.01 -4.02
C VAL A 29 -4.56 -3.97 -5.02
N TYR A 30 -5.76 -3.63 -4.55
CA TYR A 30 -6.97 -3.58 -5.38
C TYR A 30 -7.24 -2.19 -5.95
N ASP A 31 -7.12 -1.15 -5.12
CA ASP A 31 -7.38 0.21 -5.57
C ASP A 31 -6.57 1.24 -4.78
N VAL A 32 -6.36 2.39 -5.42
CA VAL A 32 -5.73 3.56 -4.83
C VAL A 32 -6.62 4.75 -5.18
N ARG A 33 -7.20 5.36 -4.16
CA ARG A 33 -8.08 6.53 -4.27
C ARG A 33 -7.39 7.72 -3.63
N PHE A 34 -7.61 8.90 -4.20
CA PHE A 34 -7.12 10.15 -3.61
C PHE A 34 -8.31 10.95 -3.10
N GLU A 35 -8.24 11.34 -1.83
CA GLU A 35 -9.20 12.23 -1.20
C GLU A 35 -8.50 13.48 -0.70
N ASP A 36 -9.13 14.64 -0.87
CA ASP A 36 -8.64 15.88 -0.27
C ASP A 36 -9.21 16.00 1.14
N LYS A 37 -8.36 15.84 2.16
CA LYS A 37 -8.71 15.98 3.59
C LYS A 37 -7.90 17.12 4.18
N ASP A 38 -8.58 18.14 4.69
CA ASP A 38 -7.98 19.34 5.30
C ASP A 38 -6.96 20.09 4.40
N GLY A 39 -7.16 20.04 3.08
CA GLY A 39 -6.26 20.66 2.09
C GLY A 39 -4.97 19.87 1.84
N VAL A 40 -4.90 18.64 2.34
CA VAL A 40 -3.83 17.67 2.08
C VAL A 40 -4.41 16.52 1.26
N GLN A 41 -3.69 16.14 0.20
CA GLN A 41 -4.05 14.99 -0.61
C GLN A 41 -3.73 13.71 0.17
N HIS A 42 -4.77 12.96 0.54
CA HIS A 42 -4.69 11.69 1.23
C HIS A 42 -4.84 10.55 0.20
N ALA A 43 -3.94 9.57 0.24
CA ALA A 43 -4.03 8.39 -0.61
C ALA A 43 -4.60 7.22 0.21
N GLU A 44 -5.79 6.75 -0.15
CA GLU A 44 -6.39 5.55 0.43
C GLU A 44 -6.09 4.35 -0.46
N VAL A 45 -5.47 3.31 0.11
CA VAL A 45 -5.06 2.09 -0.59
C VAL A 45 -5.88 0.92 -0.07
N ASP A 46 -6.70 0.33 -0.94
CA ASP A 46 -7.42 -0.91 -0.65
C ASP A 46 -6.49 -2.09 -0.97
N MET A 47 -6.09 -2.85 0.05
CA MET A 47 -5.24 -4.03 -0.12
C MET A 47 -5.61 -5.19 0.81
N THR A 48 -5.23 -6.41 0.42
CA THR A 48 -5.31 -7.62 1.25
C THR A 48 -3.92 -8.02 1.73
N LEU A 49 -3.82 -8.49 2.97
CA LEU A 49 -2.59 -9.11 3.46
C LEU A 49 -2.64 -10.63 3.24
N THR A 50 -1.50 -11.20 2.85
CA THR A 50 -1.27 -12.64 2.66
C THR A 50 -1.57 -13.47 3.91
N SER A 51 -1.43 -12.88 5.11
CA SER A 51 -1.67 -13.55 6.40
C SER A 51 -2.61 -12.76 7.32
N PRO A 52 -3.69 -13.39 7.86
CA PRO A 52 -4.56 -12.75 8.84
C PRO A 52 -3.80 -12.51 10.15
N GLY A 53 -3.59 -11.24 10.50
CA GLY A 53 -2.91 -10.85 11.74
C GLY A 53 -1.39 -10.69 11.64
N CYS A 54 -0.83 -10.49 10.44
CA CYS A 54 0.61 -10.28 10.27
C CYS A 54 1.05 -8.97 10.99
N PRO A 55 2.06 -9.02 11.90
CA PRO A 55 2.55 -7.82 12.60
C PRO A 55 3.15 -6.77 11.67
N ALA A 56 3.56 -7.15 10.45
CA ALA A 56 4.03 -6.23 9.41
C ALA A 56 2.96 -5.23 8.97
N ALA A 57 1.67 -5.54 9.13
CA ALA A 57 0.58 -4.59 8.88
C ALA A 57 0.72 -3.31 9.73
N ALA A 58 1.14 -3.48 10.99
CA ALA A 58 1.35 -2.36 11.90
C ALA A 58 2.59 -1.55 11.50
N GLU A 59 3.67 -2.20 11.03
CA GLU A 59 4.87 -1.49 10.55
C GLU A 59 4.60 -0.72 9.26
N ILE A 60 3.86 -1.30 8.31
CA ILE A 60 3.47 -0.63 7.05
C ILE A 60 2.54 0.55 7.32
N MET A 61 1.57 0.41 8.24
CA MET A 61 0.67 1.52 8.61
C MET A 61 1.35 2.59 9.49
N ALA A 62 2.37 2.24 10.27
CA ALA A 62 3.07 3.19 11.16
C ALA A 62 4.13 4.05 10.45
N ALA A 63 4.53 3.68 9.23
CA ALA A 63 5.47 4.45 8.42
C ALA A 63 4.81 5.58 7.60
N ALA A 64 3.48 5.74 7.69
CA ALA A 64 2.69 6.76 7.00
C ALA A 64 2.61 8.10 7.76
#